data_AF-A0A411YDS3-F1
#
_entry.id   AF-A0A411YDS3-F1
#
_cell.length_a   1.000
_cell.length_b   1.000
_cell.length_c   1.000
_cell.angle_alpha   90.00
_cell.angle_beta   90.00
_cell.angle_gamma   90.00
#
_symmetry.space_group_name_H-M   'P 1'
#
loop_
_entity.id
_entity.type
_entity.pdbx_description
1 polymer ?
#
loop_
_entity_poly.entity_id
_entity_poly.type
_entity_poly.pdbx_seq_one_letter_code
_entity_poly.pdbx_strand_id
1 'polypeptide(L)'
;MRYVSKPQEVEAIQWRGDNPEEVASFLGGMAYFDVSAPVGGPDDGQHELTIDAGKDGAQGPVPVPVGHWVVRKPGDVTHLWPVDPDHFAHKYEPADQGSSDE
;
A
#
# COMPACT_ATOMS: atom_id res chain seq x y z
N MET A 1 27.30 2.87 20.58
CA MET A 1 27.58 2.49 19.17
C MET A 1 26.49 3.08 18.30
N ARG A 2 26.81 3.60 17.11
CA ARG A 2 25.83 4.15 16.17
C ARG A 2 25.74 3.22 14.97
N TYR A 3 24.53 2.93 14.53
CA TYR A 3 24.24 2.06 13.40
C TYR A 3 23.38 2.83 12.40
N VAL A 4 23.60 2.56 11.11
CA VAL A 4 22.78 3.07 10.02
C VAL A 4 22.07 1.90 9.35
N SER A 5 20.77 2.03 9.08
CA SER A 5 20.01 1.04 8.31
C SER A 5 20.37 1.13 6.83
N LYS A 6 20.29 0.00 6.13
CA LYS A 6 20.46 -0.03 4.67
C LYS A 6 19.20 0.49 3.97
N PRO A 7 19.33 1.16 2.82
CA PRO A 7 18.19 1.44 1.96
C PRO A 7 17.57 0.11 1.51
N GLN A 8 16.24 0.06 1.49
CA GLN A 8 15.48 -1.08 1.03
C GLN A 8 14.53 -0.60 -0.06
N GLU A 9 14.62 -1.23 -1.23
CA GLU A 9 13.66 -1.03 -2.32
C GLU A 9 12.30 -1.62 -1.93
N VAL A 10 11.24 -0.90 -2.30
CA VAL A 10 9.85 -1.31 -2.09
C VAL A 10 9.05 -1.10 -3.38
N GLU A 11 8.04 -1.93 -3.56
CA GLU A 11 6.94 -1.61 -4.47
C GLU A 11 5.82 -0.95 -3.65
N ALA A 12 5.14 0.04 -4.23
CA ALA A 12 4.11 0.78 -3.53
C ALA A 12 2.95 1.14 -4.46
N ILE A 13 1.74 1.16 -3.91
CA ILE A 13 0.56 1.71 -4.57
C ILE A 13 -0.20 2.61 -3.60
N GLN A 14 -0.68 3.76 -4.07
CA GLN A 14 -1.52 4.63 -3.26
C GLN A 14 -2.98 4.20 -3.37
N TRP A 15 -3.65 4.11 -2.22
CA TRP A 15 -5.09 3.96 -2.18
C TRP A 15 -5.76 5.32 -2.40
N ARG A 16 -6.48 5.48 -3.51
CA ARG A 16 -7.15 6.74 -3.86
C ARG A 16 -8.64 6.75 -3.55
N GLY A 17 -9.20 5.62 -3.12
CA GLY A 17 -10.65 5.46 -2.92
C GLY A 17 -11.39 5.04 -4.19
N ASP A 18 -10.83 5.36 -5.36
CA ASP A 18 -11.43 5.17 -6.68
C ASP A 18 -10.64 4.20 -7.59
N ASN A 19 -9.57 3.58 -7.09
CA ASN A 19 -8.69 2.69 -7.85
C ASN A 19 -8.67 1.22 -7.36
N PRO A 20 -9.82 0.59 -7.06
CA PRO A 20 -9.85 -0.74 -6.46
C PRO A 20 -9.24 -1.82 -7.36
N GLU A 21 -9.38 -1.72 -8.68
CA GLU A 21 -8.82 -2.70 -9.63
C GLU A 21 -7.29 -2.67 -9.68
N GLU A 22 -6.69 -1.47 -9.63
CA GLU A 22 -5.24 -1.29 -9.59
C GLU A 22 -4.68 -1.85 -8.27
N VAL A 23 -5.34 -1.55 -7.16
CA VAL A 23 -4.96 -2.07 -5.85
C VAL A 23 -5.14 -3.59 -5.78
N ALA A 24 -6.21 -4.15 -6.35
CA ALA A 24 -6.43 -5.60 -6.37
C ALA A 24 -5.34 -6.33 -7.16
N SER A 25 -4.98 -5.77 -8.31
CA SER A 25 -3.89 -6.27 -9.16
C SER A 25 -2.54 -6.20 -8.43
N PHE A 26 -2.28 -5.08 -7.73
CA PHE A 26 -1.10 -4.94 -6.90
C PHE A 26 -1.08 -6.01 -5.81
N LEU A 27 -2.16 -6.23 -5.07
CA LEU A 27 -2.19 -7.16 -3.94
C LEU A 27 -2.18 -8.64 -4.33
N GLY A 28 -2.20 -8.97 -5.63
CA GLY A 28 -2.04 -10.35 -6.12
C GLY A 28 -3.15 -11.30 -5.66
N GLY A 29 -4.34 -10.78 -5.37
CA GLY A 29 -5.48 -11.58 -4.87
C GLY A 29 -5.40 -11.96 -3.38
N MET A 30 -4.41 -11.47 -2.61
CA MET A 30 -4.32 -11.63 -1.15
C MET A 30 -4.95 -10.48 -0.36
N ALA A 31 -5.78 -9.68 -1.02
CA ALA A 31 -6.53 -8.60 -0.37
C ALA A 31 -7.95 -9.03 -0.08
N TYR A 32 -8.39 -8.79 1.14
CA TYR A 32 -9.80 -8.77 1.46
C TYR A 32 -10.33 -7.36 1.22
N PHE A 33 -10.99 -7.14 0.09
CA PHE A 33 -11.74 -5.91 -0.14
C PHE A 33 -13.05 -6.01 0.62
N ASP A 34 -13.14 -5.33 1.76
CA ASP A 34 -14.44 -5.03 2.34
C ASP A 34 -15.04 -3.82 1.62
N VAL A 35 -15.72 -4.11 0.50
CA VAL A 35 -16.46 -3.10 -0.28
C VAL A 35 -17.77 -2.72 0.44
N SER A 36 -18.03 -3.25 1.64
CA SER A 36 -19.33 -3.24 2.30
C SER A 36 -19.42 -2.25 3.45
N ALA A 37 -19.18 -0.95 3.18
CA ALA A 37 -20.14 0.08 3.56
C ALA A 37 -19.64 1.48 3.15
N PRO A 38 -20.49 2.33 2.56
CA PRO A 38 -20.25 3.76 2.65
C PRO A 38 -20.21 4.15 4.13
N VAL A 39 -19.15 4.83 4.56
CA VAL A 39 -19.02 5.34 5.92
C VAL A 39 -20.06 6.46 6.12
N GLY A 40 -21.25 6.12 6.60
CA GLY A 40 -22.23 7.08 7.11
C GLY A 40 -23.25 7.67 6.11
N GLY A 41 -23.56 7.03 4.98
CA GLY A 41 -24.55 7.58 4.05
C GLY A 41 -24.87 6.71 2.83
N PRO A 42 -25.76 7.16 1.92
CA PRO A 42 -25.97 6.50 0.64
C PRO A 42 -24.66 6.38 -0.12
N ASP A 43 -24.48 5.26 -0.82
CA ASP A 43 -23.31 4.87 -1.63
C ASP A 43 -22.70 6.08 -2.37
N ASP A 44 -21.64 6.64 -1.79
CA ASP A 44 -20.91 7.80 -2.30
C ASP A 44 -19.75 7.37 -3.21
N GLY A 45 -19.63 6.07 -3.47
CA GLY A 45 -18.56 5.47 -4.26
C GLY A 45 -17.22 5.43 -3.54
N GLN A 46 -17.16 5.73 -2.23
CA GLN A 46 -15.94 5.57 -1.46
C GLN A 46 -15.86 4.16 -0.88
N HIS A 47 -14.86 3.41 -1.33
CA HIS A 47 -14.60 2.08 -0.81
C HIS A 47 -13.64 2.14 0.39
N GLU A 48 -13.85 1.27 1.38
CA GLU A 48 -12.86 1.03 2.42
C GLU A 48 -11.86 -0.02 1.93
N LEU A 49 -10.58 0.20 2.18
CA LEU A 49 -9.53 -0.78 1.90
C LEU A 49 -9.06 -1.38 3.22
N THR A 50 -9.12 -2.69 3.34
CA THR A 50 -8.50 -3.45 4.43
C THR A 50 -7.47 -4.40 3.84
N ILE A 51 -6.32 -4.54 4.50
CA ILE A 51 -5.28 -5.51 4.11
C ILE A 51 -4.87 -6.35 5.30
N ASP A 52 -4.46 -7.59 5.06
CA ASP A 52 -3.79 -8.39 6.10
C ASP A 52 -2.33 -7.94 6.21
N ALA A 53 -2.03 -7.15 7.24
CA ALA A 53 -0.71 -6.55 7.38
C ALA A 53 0.35 -7.50 7.93
N GLY A 54 1.59 -7.20 7.55
CA GLY A 54 2.75 -8.00 7.90
C GLY A 54 2.94 -9.20 6.98
N LYS A 55 4.04 -9.92 7.21
CA LYS A 55 4.37 -11.10 6.41
C LYS A 55 3.30 -12.17 6.63
N ASP A 56 2.70 -12.64 5.54
CA ASP A 56 1.65 -13.65 5.54
C ASP A 56 0.45 -13.24 6.44
N GLY A 57 0.19 -11.92 6.56
CA GLY A 57 -0.91 -11.39 7.37
C GLY A 57 -0.72 -11.51 8.89
N ALA A 58 0.53 -11.64 9.38
CA ALA A 58 0.80 -11.90 10.79
C ALA A 58 0.29 -10.83 11.78
N GLN A 59 -0.02 -9.61 11.33
CA GLN A 59 -0.64 -8.58 12.16
C GLN A 59 -2.17 -8.53 12.04
N GLY A 60 -2.74 -9.32 11.13
CA GLY A 60 -4.16 -9.36 10.85
C GLY A 60 -4.66 -8.18 10.02
N PRO A 61 -5.99 -8.04 9.92
CA PRO A 61 -6.61 -7.04 9.06
C PRO A 61 -6.41 -5.64 9.63
N VAL A 62 -5.93 -4.73 8.78
CA VAL A 62 -5.75 -3.31 9.10
C VAL A 62 -6.39 -2.42 8.03
N PRO A 63 -7.07 -1.33 8.42
CA PRO A 63 -7.63 -0.39 7.47
C PRO A 63 -6.52 0.43 6.80
N VAL A 64 -6.74 0.79 5.54
CA VAL A 64 -5.88 1.66 4.75
C VAL A 64 -6.71 2.88 4.34
N PRO A 65 -6.56 4.02 5.03
CA PRO A 65 -7.33 5.22 4.69
C PRO A 65 -6.97 5.75 3.31
N VAL A 66 -7.91 6.44 2.66
CA VAL A 66 -7.66 7.13 1.38
C VAL A 66 -6.45 8.06 1.51
N GLY A 67 -5.60 8.06 0.50
CA GLY A 67 -4.33 8.78 0.45
C GLY A 67 -3.13 8.00 1.02
N HIS A 68 -3.36 6.91 1.77
CA HIS A 68 -2.28 6.07 2.28
C HIS A 68 -1.69 5.17 1.19
N TRP A 69 -0.45 4.75 1.41
CA TRP A 69 0.26 3.83 0.56
C TRP A 69 0.18 2.41 1.11
N VAL A 70 0.07 1.42 0.24
CA VAL A 70 0.39 0.04 0.57
C VAL A 70 1.76 -0.26 0.00
N VAL A 71 2.70 -0.63 0.85
CA VAL A 71 4.06 -0.99 0.45
C VAL A 71 4.30 -2.47 0.64
N ARG A 72 5.16 -3.02 -0.21
CA ARG A 72 5.66 -4.38 -0.08
C ARG A 72 7.10 -4.51 -0.52
N LYS A 73 7.70 -5.64 -0.19
CA LYS A 73 9.00 -6.00 -0.74
C LYS A 73 8.83 -6.39 -2.23
N PRO A 74 9.71 -5.95 -3.15
CA PRO A 74 9.60 -6.29 -4.56
C PRO A 74 9.58 -7.81 -4.76
N GLY A 75 8.60 -8.28 -5.54
CA GLY A 75 8.39 -9.71 -5.82
C GLY A 75 7.82 -10.53 -4.65
N ASP A 76 7.44 -9.90 -3.54
CA ASP A 76 6.86 -10.55 -2.37
C ASP A 76 5.48 -9.95 -2.04
N VAL A 77 4.45 -10.61 -2.57
CA VAL A 77 3.04 -10.24 -2.39
C VAL A 77 2.52 -10.47 -0.98
N THR A 78 3.22 -11.22 -0.12
CA THR A 78 2.72 -11.56 1.23
C THR A 78 3.17 -10.58 2.30
N HIS A 79 4.04 -9.63 1.97
CA HIS A 79 4.61 -8.69 2.93
C HIS A 79 4.05 -7.28 2.75
N LEU A 80 2.80 -7.10 3.17
CA LEU A 80 2.03 -5.88 2.96
C LEU A 80 2.03 -4.98 4.19
N TRP A 81 2.21 -3.67 4.00
CA TRP A 81 2.14 -2.69 5.07
C TRP A 81 1.45 -1.40 4.61
N PRO A 82 0.48 -0.87 5.38
CA PRO A 82 0.00 0.47 5.15
C PRO A 82 1.03 1.49 5.65
N VAL A 83 1.18 2.58 4.91
CA VAL A 83 2.10 3.67 5.23
C VAL A 83 1.39 4.99 4.98
N ASP A 84 1.41 5.84 6.00
CA ASP A 84 0.94 7.22 5.91
C ASP A 84 1.71 8.00 4.81
N PRO A 85 1.04 8.87 4.04
CA PRO A 85 1.67 9.62 2.96
C PRO A 85 2.88 10.46 3.39
N ASP A 86 2.84 11.09 4.56
CA ASP A 86 3.97 11.89 5.06
C ASP A 86 5.14 10.98 5.43
N HIS A 87 4.86 9.83 6.08
CA HIS A 87 5.90 8.84 6.36
C HIS A 87 6.49 8.25 5.08
N PHE A 88 5.66 8.00 4.06
CA PHE A 88 6.11 7.49 2.76
C PHE A 88 7.04 8.49 2.08
N ALA A 89 6.61 9.74 1.93
CA ALA A 89 7.39 10.81 1.30
C ALA A 89 8.68 11.14 2.05
N HIS A 90 8.72 10.95 3.37
CA HIS A 90 9.93 11.16 4.16
C HIS A 90 10.94 10.00 4.03
N LYS A 91 10.46 8.78 3.80
CA LYS A 91 11.27 7.56 3.87
C LYS A 91 11.70 7.02 2.51
N TYR A 92 10.91 7.26 1.47
CA TYR A 92 11.12 6.69 0.14
C TYR A 92 11.30 7.80 -0.89
N GLU A 93 12.25 7.58 -1.79
CA GLU A 93 12.44 8.37 -2.99
C GLU A 93 12.13 7.48 -4.20
N PRO A 94 11.58 8.02 -5.30
CA PRO A 94 11.41 7.24 -6.51
C PRO A 94 12.78 6.72 -6.96
N ALA A 95 12.90 5.41 -7.12
CA ALA A 95 14.06 4.84 -7.77
C ALA A 95 14.05 5.33 -9.22
N ASP A 96 15.06 6.12 -9.59
CA ASP A 96 15.25 6.71 -10.91
C ASP A 96 14.87 5.70 -12.00
N GLN A 97 13.77 5.97 -12.73
CA GLN A 97 13.51 5.27 -13.99
C GLN A 97 14.58 5.75 -14.94
N GLY A 98 15.68 4.97 -15.01
CA GLY A 98 16.90 5.36 -15.69
C GLY A 98 16.64 6.18 -16.95
N SER A 99 17.18 7.40 -16.93
CA SER A 99 17.36 8.25 -18.09
C SER A 99 17.79 7.39 -19.28
N SER A 100 16.88 7.12 -20.21
CA SER A 100 17.24 6.68 -21.56
C SER A 100 17.55 7.95 -22.35
N ASP A 101 18.77 8.44 -22.17
CA ASP A 101 19.41 9.33 -23.13
C ASP A 101 20.26 8.42 -24.03
N GLU A 102 19.75 8.12 -25.23
CA GLU A 102 20.55 7.68 -26.38
C GLU A 102 19.89 8.16 -27.68
#